data_AF-A0A2W7AHZ5-F1
#
_entry.id   AF-A0A2W7AHZ5-F1
#
_cell.length_a   1.000
_cell.length_b   1.000
_cell.length_c   1.000
_cell.angle_alpha   90.00
_cell.angle_beta   90.00
_cell.angle_gamma   90.00
#
_symmetry.space_group_name_H-M   'P 1'
#
loop_
_entity.id
_entity.type
_entity.pdbx_description
1 polymer ?
#
loop_
_entity_poly.entity_id
_entity_poly.type
_entity_poly.pdbx_seq_one_letter_code
_entity_poly.pdbx_strand_id
1 'polypeptide(L)'
;MELLELNRKVKRPRIHSSDILPLAFAGLSVGVLVFALSLLWLAVSVSRLANQKPPTLVQQVDGRAFSVRPADYRHREPEVIRQVVSTWAVMTFTWGKLPGEGEKAVDEGVKVAGRDRVSKAAWEASFLLAPDFRDAFLQTLATEVIPEGVFDGQVSAVLIPQHISPPQAIGEGRWQVDLVATRVVFEASNPAGTTLTFNRRITVRAVEPMGEPLIPDASEYQAVAYRLLESGVQIEAIQPEDVSR
;
A
#
# COMPACT_ATOMS: atom_id res chain seq x y z
N MET A 1 51.74 -52.67 -34.10
CA MET A 1 52.35 -51.84 -35.16
C MET A 1 51.46 -52.00 -36.38
N GLU A 2 50.85 -51.00 -37.00
CA GLU A 2 51.07 -49.55 -37.05
C GLU A 2 49.73 -48.84 -37.33
N LEU A 3 49.53 -47.68 -36.71
CA LEU A 3 48.44 -46.74 -36.97
C LEU A 3 48.73 -46.00 -38.28
N LEU A 4 48.05 -46.35 -39.37
CA LEU A 4 48.17 -45.63 -40.63
C LEU A 4 47.25 -44.39 -40.61
N GLU A 5 47.91 -43.24 -40.41
CA GLU A 5 47.35 -41.90 -40.35
C GLU A 5 46.45 -41.55 -41.54
N LEU A 6 45.17 -41.28 -41.26
CA LEU A 6 44.30 -40.50 -42.15
C LEU A 6 44.68 -39.01 -42.04
N ASN A 7 45.78 -38.63 -42.67
CA ASN A 7 46.15 -37.24 -42.89
C ASN A 7 45.18 -36.60 -43.91
N ARG A 8 44.01 -36.16 -43.42
CA ARG A 8 43.06 -35.36 -44.20
C ARG A 8 43.70 -34.00 -44.44
N LYS A 9 44.42 -33.86 -45.56
CA LYS A 9 44.90 -32.57 -46.07
C LYS A 9 43.69 -31.66 -46.31
N VAL A 10 43.40 -30.80 -45.34
CA VAL A 10 42.51 -29.65 -45.53
C VAL A 10 43.16 -28.79 -46.59
N LYS A 11 42.63 -28.82 -47.82
CA LYS A 11 43.04 -27.91 -48.89
C LYS A 11 42.77 -26.48 -48.40
N ARG A 12 43.82 -25.80 -47.95
CA ARG A 12 43.77 -24.37 -47.66
C ARG A 12 43.55 -23.66 -48.99
N PRO A 13 42.55 -22.76 -49.12
CA PRO A 13 42.34 -22.03 -50.35
C PRO A 13 43.61 -21.23 -50.69
N ARG A 14 44.15 -21.44 -51.89
CA ARG A 14 45.28 -20.66 -52.42
C ARG A 14 44.70 -19.39 -53.04
N ILE A 15 44.92 -18.25 -52.37
CA ILE A 15 44.54 -16.93 -52.88
C ILE A 15 45.59 -16.52 -53.92
N HIS A 16 45.20 -16.36 -55.17
CA HIS A 16 46.09 -15.89 -56.24
C HIS A 16 46.19 -14.35 -56.19
N SER A 17 47.30 -13.76 -56.64
CA SER A 17 47.55 -12.30 -56.54
C SER A 17 46.50 -11.44 -57.27
N SER A 18 45.85 -12.01 -58.30
CA SER A 18 44.72 -11.42 -59.03
C SER A 18 43.42 -11.34 -58.23
N ASP A 19 43.27 -12.18 -57.21
CA ASP A 19 42.01 -12.34 -56.47
C ASP A 19 42.00 -11.54 -55.16
N ILE A 20 43.13 -10.90 -54.83
CA ILE A 20 43.30 -10.10 -53.62
C ILE A 20 42.42 -8.85 -53.67
N LEU A 21 42.34 -8.17 -54.82
CA LEU A 21 41.49 -6.99 -54.99
C LEU A 21 40.00 -7.29 -54.75
N PRO A 22 39.36 -8.23 -55.46
CA PRO A 22 37.93 -8.52 -55.24
C PRO A 22 37.63 -9.04 -53.84
N LEU A 23 38.55 -9.80 -53.23
CA LEU A 23 38.41 -10.25 -51.84
C LEU A 23 38.48 -9.09 -50.84
N ALA A 24 39.37 -8.13 -51.05
CA ALA A 24 39.47 -6.93 -50.23
C ALA A 24 38.21 -6.05 -50.34
N PHE A 25 37.66 -5.89 -51.55
CA PHE A 25 36.40 -5.17 -51.76
C PHE A 25 35.20 -5.87 -51.10
N ALA A 26 35.13 -7.20 -51.19
CA ALA A 26 34.08 -7.98 -50.52
C ALA A 26 34.18 -7.82 -48.98
N GLY A 27 35.38 -7.93 -48.42
CA GLY A 27 35.62 -7.74 -46.99
C GLY A 27 35.27 -6.31 -46.52
N LEU A 28 35.66 -5.30 -47.29
CA LEU A 28 35.35 -3.90 -46.99
C LEU A 28 33.83 -3.63 -47.07
N SER A 29 33.15 -4.21 -48.06
CA SER A 29 31.69 -4.08 -48.21
C SER A 29 30.94 -4.71 -47.04
N VAL A 30 31.35 -5.90 -46.59
CA VAL A 30 30.79 -6.55 -45.40
C VAL A 30 31.08 -5.72 -44.15
N GLY A 31 32.30 -5.18 -44.02
CA GLY A 31 32.67 -4.30 -42.90
C GLY A 31 31.82 -3.03 -42.83
N VAL A 32 31.59 -2.38 -43.97
CA VAL A 32 30.70 -1.21 -44.07
C VAL A 32 29.27 -1.57 -43.71
N LEU A 33 28.77 -2.73 -44.17
CA LEU A 33 27.43 -3.19 -43.82
C LEU A 33 27.26 -3.44 -42.31
N VAL A 34 28.22 -4.12 -41.68
CA VAL A 34 28.21 -4.38 -40.24
C VAL A 34 28.30 -3.07 -39.45
N PHE A 35 29.13 -2.12 -39.90
CA PHE A 35 29.24 -0.81 -39.29
C PHE A 35 27.94 0.02 -39.43
N ALA A 36 27.29 -0.03 -40.60
CA ALA A 36 26.00 0.63 -40.79
C ALA A 36 24.92 0.02 -39.87
N LEU A 37 24.90 -1.30 -39.71
CA LEU A 37 23.98 -1.98 -38.80
C LEU A 37 24.24 -1.63 -37.32
N SER A 38 25.50 -1.50 -36.91
CA SER A 38 25.84 -1.10 -35.54
C SER A 38 25.44 0.35 -35.24
N LEU A 39 25.60 1.26 -36.21
CA LEU A 39 25.10 2.63 -36.10
C LEU A 39 23.58 2.69 -36.01
N LEU A 40 22.87 1.86 -36.79
CA LEU A 40 21.41 1.76 -36.73
C LEU A 40 20.96 1.22 -35.36
N TRP A 41 21.62 0.19 -34.84
CA TRP A 41 21.36 -0.32 -33.49
C TRP A 41 21.59 0.74 -32.41
N LEU A 42 22.68 1.50 -32.50
CA LEU A 42 22.98 2.60 -31.58
C LEU A 42 21.89 3.69 -31.66
N ALA A 43 21.45 4.07 -32.86
CA ALA A 43 20.40 5.05 -33.06
C ALA A 43 19.07 4.59 -32.43
N VAL A 44 18.69 3.32 -32.60
CA VAL A 44 17.50 2.73 -31.96
C VAL A 44 17.64 2.71 -30.44
N SER A 45 18.80 2.34 -29.91
CA SER A 45 19.07 2.31 -28.47
C SER A 45 18.98 3.70 -27.83
N VAL A 46 19.63 4.70 -28.45
CA VAL A 46 19.60 6.10 -28.00
C VAL A 46 18.18 6.66 -28.12
N SER A 47 17.46 6.36 -29.20
CA SER A 47 16.07 6.78 -29.35
C SER A 47 15.16 6.18 -28.27
N ARG A 48 15.36 4.91 -27.90
CA ARG A 48 14.63 4.30 -26.79
C ARG A 48 14.93 4.99 -25.46
N LEU A 49 16.19 5.32 -25.19
CA LEU A 49 16.59 6.00 -23.95
C LEU A 49 16.08 7.45 -23.90
N ALA A 50 16.16 8.17 -25.02
CA ALA A 50 15.66 9.55 -25.14
C ALA A 50 14.13 9.64 -25.01
N ASN A 51 13.41 8.59 -25.44
CA ASN A 51 11.95 8.51 -25.34
C ASN A 51 11.47 7.82 -24.05
N GLN A 52 12.36 7.43 -23.12
CA GLN A 52 11.92 7.01 -21.80
C GLN A 52 11.36 8.22 -21.06
N LYS A 53 10.14 8.07 -20.52
CA LYS A 53 9.52 9.12 -19.71
C LYS A 53 10.47 9.45 -18.55
N PRO A 54 10.85 10.73 -18.35
CA PRO A 54 11.76 11.10 -17.27
C PRO A 54 11.15 10.68 -15.91
N PRO A 55 11.98 10.21 -14.97
CA PRO A 55 11.50 9.92 -13.62
C PRO A 55 10.89 11.19 -13.03
N THR A 56 9.69 11.08 -12.47
CA THR A 56 9.07 12.20 -11.78
C THR A 56 9.71 12.28 -10.39
N LEU A 57 10.41 13.38 -10.11
CA LEU A 57 11.01 13.63 -8.81
C LEU A 57 10.02 14.44 -7.97
N VAL A 58 9.67 13.91 -6.80
CA VAL A 58 8.95 14.64 -5.78
C VAL A 58 9.89 14.90 -4.62
N GLN A 59 9.98 16.15 -4.19
CA GLN A 59 10.78 16.55 -3.04
C GLN A 59 9.83 16.86 -1.89
N GLN A 60 10.06 16.21 -0.76
CA GLN A 60 9.33 16.45 0.47
C GLN A 60 9.88 17.72 1.15
N VAL A 61 9.06 18.36 1.98
CA VAL A 61 9.40 19.61 2.69
C VAL A 61 10.65 19.50 3.58
N ASP A 62 11.05 18.29 3.95
CA ASP A 62 12.25 18.00 4.72
C ASP A 62 13.53 17.86 3.86
N GLY A 63 13.42 18.09 2.55
CA GLY A 63 14.53 18.03 1.61
C GLY A 63 14.80 16.64 1.03
N ARG A 64 14.07 15.59 1.44
CA ARG A 64 14.21 14.25 0.85
C ARG A 64 13.55 14.20 -0.53
N ALA A 65 14.27 13.67 -1.51
CA ALA A 65 13.77 13.50 -2.88
C ALA A 65 13.50 12.02 -3.18
N PHE A 66 12.36 11.73 -3.78
CA PHE A 66 11.96 10.40 -4.20
C PHE A 66 11.71 10.37 -5.70
N SER A 67 12.14 9.28 -6.36
CA SER A 67 11.74 8.99 -7.74
C SER A 67 10.45 8.18 -7.69
N VAL A 68 9.39 8.72 -8.28
CA VAL A 68 8.07 8.10 -8.27
C VAL A 68 7.62 7.74 -9.68
N ARG A 69 6.79 6.70 -9.77
CA ARG A 69 6.05 6.41 -11.00
C ARG A 69 4.85 7.36 -11.05
N PRO A 70 4.67 8.14 -12.12
CA PRO A 70 3.48 8.97 -12.24
C PRO A 70 2.24 8.07 -12.26
N ALA A 71 1.36 8.29 -11.29
CA ALA A 71 0.08 7.62 -11.15
C ALA A 71 -1.01 8.69 -11.05
N ASP A 72 -2.23 8.33 -11.46
CA ASP A 72 -3.40 9.19 -11.29
C ASP A 72 -3.62 9.46 -9.79
N TYR A 73 -4.08 10.67 -9.43
CA TYR A 73 -4.42 11.04 -8.06
C TYR A 73 -5.48 10.12 -7.44
N ARG A 74 -6.26 9.41 -8.27
CA ARG A 74 -7.23 8.38 -7.86
C ARG A 74 -6.64 6.99 -7.67
N HIS A 75 -5.36 6.77 -8.00
CA HIS A 75 -4.71 5.48 -7.80
C HIS A 75 -4.11 5.38 -6.40
N ARG A 76 -4.25 4.22 -5.77
CA ARG A 76 -3.61 3.91 -4.48
C ARG A 76 -2.99 2.53 -4.56
N GLU A 77 -1.79 2.41 -4.00
CA GLU A 77 -1.11 1.12 -3.89
C GLU A 77 -1.93 0.20 -2.98
N PRO A 78 -2.11 -1.09 -3.36
CA PRO A 78 -2.91 -2.04 -2.58
C PRO A 78 -2.51 -2.12 -1.10
N GLU A 79 -1.22 -2.02 -0.81
CA GLU A 79 -0.64 -2.07 0.53
C GLU A 79 -1.10 -0.88 1.39
N VAL A 80 -1.21 0.31 0.80
CA VAL A 80 -1.69 1.52 1.50
C VAL A 80 -3.13 1.33 1.94
N ILE A 81 -3.99 0.82 1.05
CA ILE A 81 -5.39 0.56 1.37
C ILE A 81 -5.50 -0.48 2.49
N ARG A 82 -4.77 -1.60 2.41
CA ARG A 82 -4.80 -2.64 3.44
C ARG A 82 -4.31 -2.11 4.79
N GLN A 83 -3.27 -1.28 4.78
CA GLN A 83 -2.74 -0.65 6.00
C GLN A 83 -3.77 0.29 6.63
N VAL A 84 -4.43 1.15 5.84
CA VAL A 84 -5.47 2.08 6.32
C VAL A 84 -6.62 1.29 6.95
N VAL A 85 -7.10 0.24 6.30
CA VAL A 85 -8.17 -0.63 6.82
C VAL A 85 -7.74 -1.30 8.14
N SER A 86 -6.52 -1.84 8.21
CA SER A 86 -5.97 -2.47 9.41
C SER A 86 -5.88 -1.48 10.57
N THR A 87 -5.23 -0.34 10.33
CA THR A 87 -5.02 0.72 11.32
C THR A 87 -6.36 1.24 11.84
N TRP A 88 -7.31 1.52 10.94
CA TRP A 88 -8.65 1.94 11.31
C TRP A 88 -9.33 0.90 12.22
N ALA A 89 -9.34 -0.37 11.83
CA ALA A 89 -10.04 -1.41 12.56
C ALA A 89 -9.44 -1.63 13.95
N VAL A 90 -8.10 -1.70 14.03
CA VAL A 90 -7.38 -1.88 15.30
C VAL A 90 -7.64 -0.70 16.23
N MET A 91 -7.50 0.54 15.75
CA MET A 91 -7.73 1.75 16.58
C MET A 91 -9.18 1.87 17.04
N THR A 92 -10.14 1.44 16.21
CA THR A 92 -11.57 1.54 16.53
C THR A 92 -12.04 0.50 17.54
N PHE A 93 -11.52 -0.74 17.45
CA PHE A 93 -12.05 -1.87 18.20
C PHE A 93 -11.11 -2.45 19.26
N THR A 94 -9.95 -1.81 19.47
CA THR A 94 -9.05 -2.10 20.59
C THR A 94 -9.13 -0.98 21.63
N TRP A 95 -9.55 -1.30 22.84
CA TRP A 95 -9.80 -0.30 23.88
C TRP A 95 -9.69 -0.89 25.29
N GLY A 96 -9.66 0.00 26.28
CA GLY A 96 -9.56 -0.36 27.70
C GLY A 96 -8.14 -0.77 28.10
N LYS A 97 -8.01 -1.24 29.35
CA LYS A 97 -6.74 -1.71 29.91
C LYS A 97 -6.54 -3.19 29.56
N LEU A 98 -5.56 -3.48 28.72
CA LEU A 98 -5.28 -4.86 28.34
C LEU A 98 -4.63 -5.62 29.50
N PRO A 99 -4.95 -6.92 29.69
CA PRO A 99 -4.28 -7.74 30.69
C PRO A 99 -2.76 -7.74 30.45
N GLY A 100 -1.98 -7.35 31.45
CA GLY A 100 -0.51 -7.29 31.38
C GLY A 100 0.08 -5.96 30.92
N GLU A 101 -0.72 -5.01 30.40
CA GLU A 101 -0.31 -3.60 30.38
C GLU A 101 -0.39 -3.08 31.82
N GLY A 102 0.72 -2.53 32.33
CA GLY A 102 0.90 -2.11 33.75
C GLY A 102 -0.07 -1.01 34.23
N GLU A 103 0.40 -0.03 35.00
CA GLU A 103 -0.43 1.12 35.39
C GLU A 103 -0.60 2.10 34.23
N LYS A 104 -1.38 1.71 33.22
CA LYS A 104 -1.85 2.61 32.18
C LYS A 104 -3.10 3.33 32.70
N ALA A 105 -3.14 4.65 32.54
CA ALA A 105 -4.31 5.45 32.87
C ALA A 105 -5.52 4.97 32.03
N VAL A 106 -6.69 4.94 32.65
CA VAL A 106 -7.93 4.58 31.98
C VAL A 106 -8.29 5.70 30.99
N ASP A 107 -8.72 5.33 29.78
CA ASP A 107 -9.19 6.29 28.79
C ASP A 107 -10.50 6.93 29.31
N GLU A 108 -10.54 8.26 29.43
CA GLU A 108 -11.73 9.00 29.88
C GLU A 108 -12.85 8.99 28.82
N GLY A 109 -12.47 8.72 27.57
CA GLY A 109 -13.34 8.72 26.40
C GLY A 109 -13.63 10.11 25.85
N VAL A 110 -14.04 10.14 24.58
CA VAL A 110 -14.50 11.34 23.89
C VAL A 110 -16.02 11.26 23.75
N LYS A 111 -16.73 12.28 24.23
CA LYS A 111 -18.20 12.36 24.15
C LYS A 111 -18.64 12.58 22.72
N VAL A 112 -19.60 11.78 22.27
CA VAL A 112 -20.23 11.88 20.94
C VAL A 112 -21.60 12.54 21.06
N ALA A 113 -22.44 12.08 21.98
CA ALA A 113 -23.75 12.67 22.26
C ALA A 113 -24.19 12.39 23.71
N GLY A 114 -24.64 13.41 24.44
CA GLY A 114 -25.13 13.23 25.81
C GLY A 114 -24.07 12.62 26.74
N ARG A 115 -24.32 11.38 27.20
CA ARG A 115 -23.37 10.57 28.01
C ARG A 115 -22.56 9.58 27.18
N ASP A 116 -22.96 9.32 25.94
CA ASP A 116 -22.33 8.34 25.06
C ASP A 116 -20.93 8.80 24.68
N ARG A 117 -19.95 7.92 24.91
CA ARG A 117 -18.54 8.18 24.66
C ARG A 117 -17.89 7.02 23.93
N VAL A 118 -16.85 7.34 23.18
CA VAL A 118 -15.98 6.38 22.48
C VAL A 118 -14.55 6.50 23.02
N SER A 119 -13.71 5.49 22.82
CA SER A 119 -12.29 5.63 23.14
C SER A 119 -11.65 6.74 22.31
N LYS A 120 -10.60 7.39 22.85
CA LYS A 120 -9.86 8.41 22.11
C LYS A 120 -9.33 7.86 20.79
N ALA A 121 -8.80 6.64 20.80
CA ALA A 121 -8.31 5.96 19.60
C ALA A 121 -9.41 5.74 18.55
N ALA A 122 -10.63 5.36 18.95
CA ALA A 122 -11.75 5.21 18.03
C ALA A 122 -12.24 6.56 17.49
N TRP A 123 -12.25 7.59 18.32
CA TRP A 123 -12.55 8.95 17.86
C TRP A 123 -11.51 9.46 16.87
N GLU A 124 -10.21 9.19 17.07
CA GLU A 124 -9.17 9.52 16.09
C GLU A 124 -9.37 8.71 14.79
N ALA A 125 -9.58 7.40 14.89
CA ALA A 125 -9.80 6.53 13.72
C ALA A 125 -11.02 6.98 12.88
N SER A 126 -12.01 7.62 13.50
CA SER A 126 -13.18 8.15 12.81
C SER A 126 -12.86 9.20 11.75
N PHE A 127 -11.69 9.84 11.78
CA PHE A 127 -11.24 10.76 10.73
C PHE A 127 -10.94 10.07 9.40
N LEU A 128 -10.73 8.74 9.41
CA LEU A 128 -10.61 7.95 8.20
C LEU A 128 -11.97 7.68 7.55
N LEU A 129 -13.09 7.96 8.22
CA LEU A 129 -14.43 7.77 7.69
C LEU A 129 -14.85 8.96 6.84
N ALA A 130 -15.68 8.70 5.83
CA ALA A 130 -16.33 9.76 5.08
C ALA A 130 -17.20 10.64 6.01
N PRO A 131 -17.23 11.99 5.83
CA PRO A 131 -17.90 12.90 6.76
C PRO A 131 -19.39 12.60 6.98
N ASP A 132 -20.08 12.17 5.93
CA ASP A 132 -21.49 11.78 5.91
C ASP A 132 -21.78 10.44 6.62
N PHE A 133 -20.75 9.60 6.80
CA PHE A 133 -20.85 8.32 7.49
C PHE A 133 -20.38 8.40 8.96
N ARG A 134 -19.44 9.30 9.25
CA ARG A 134 -18.72 9.38 10.52
C ARG A 134 -19.61 9.52 11.75
N ASP A 135 -20.55 10.46 11.74
CA ASP A 135 -21.32 10.79 12.93
C ASP A 135 -22.28 9.66 13.31
N ALA A 136 -22.95 9.07 12.32
CA ALA A 136 -23.79 7.88 12.51
C ALA A 136 -22.98 6.69 13.03
N PHE A 137 -21.78 6.48 12.47
CA PHE A 137 -20.89 5.41 12.92
C PHE A 137 -20.46 5.60 14.38
N LEU A 138 -20.05 6.81 14.77
CA LEU A 138 -19.63 7.11 16.14
C LEU A 138 -20.78 6.91 17.14
N GLN A 139 -22.01 7.29 16.77
CA GLN A 139 -23.18 7.06 17.61
C GLN A 139 -23.42 5.56 17.82
N THR A 140 -23.47 4.76 16.74
CA THR A 140 -23.62 3.30 16.84
C THR A 140 -22.49 2.67 17.65
N LEU A 141 -21.26 3.13 17.47
CA LEU A 141 -20.11 2.62 18.23
C LEU A 141 -20.27 2.87 19.73
N ALA A 142 -20.73 4.06 20.11
CA ALA A 142 -20.93 4.44 21.51
C ALA A 142 -22.12 3.74 22.16
N THR A 143 -23.20 3.46 21.43
CA THR A 143 -24.43 2.87 22.00
C THR A 143 -24.48 1.35 21.94
N GLU A 144 -23.88 0.73 20.93
CA GLU A 144 -24.06 -0.71 20.65
C GLU A 144 -22.77 -1.53 20.82
N VAL A 145 -21.60 -0.89 20.84
CA VAL A 145 -20.32 -1.61 20.70
C VAL A 145 -19.36 -1.40 21.87
N ILE A 146 -19.19 -0.17 22.34
CA ILE A 146 -18.28 0.17 23.44
C ILE A 146 -19.10 0.30 24.73
N PRO A 147 -18.98 -0.65 25.69
CA PRO A 147 -19.70 -0.54 26.95
C PRO A 147 -19.11 0.56 27.86
N GLU A 148 -19.89 1.08 28.80
CA GLU A 148 -19.39 2.09 29.78
C GLU A 148 -18.23 1.57 30.63
N GLY A 149 -18.21 0.27 30.93
CA GLY A 149 -17.16 -0.36 31.74
C GLY A 149 -15.75 -0.28 31.15
N VAL A 150 -15.60 0.14 29.89
CA VAL A 150 -14.30 0.46 29.27
C VAL A 150 -13.61 1.61 29.97
N PHE A 151 -14.39 2.65 30.25
CA PHE A 151 -13.90 3.91 30.79
C PHE A 151 -13.76 3.89 32.32
N ASP A 152 -14.24 2.81 32.95
CA ASP A 152 -14.03 2.49 34.36
C ASP A 152 -12.97 1.38 34.54
N GLY A 153 -12.34 0.94 33.45
CA GLY A 153 -11.28 -0.07 33.44
C GLY A 153 -11.74 -1.51 33.75
N GLN A 154 -13.04 -1.77 33.75
CA GLN A 154 -13.63 -3.10 34.03
C GLN A 154 -13.68 -3.99 32.80
N VAL A 155 -13.70 -3.39 31.61
CA VAL A 155 -13.78 -4.08 30.33
C VAL A 155 -12.65 -3.61 29.42
N SER A 156 -12.02 -4.53 28.70
CA SER A 156 -11.10 -4.21 27.62
C SER A 156 -11.36 -5.08 26.40
N ALA A 157 -10.88 -4.66 25.24
CA ALA A 157 -11.02 -5.44 24.02
C ALA A 157 -9.78 -5.28 23.14
N VAL A 158 -9.43 -6.36 22.43
CA VAL A 158 -8.39 -6.37 21.39
C VAL A 158 -9.00 -6.88 20.10
N LEU A 159 -8.83 -6.13 19.02
CA LEU A 159 -9.08 -6.63 17.68
C LEU A 159 -7.79 -7.21 17.10
N ILE A 160 -7.86 -8.44 16.61
CA ILE A 160 -6.77 -9.16 15.96
C ILE A 160 -7.14 -9.37 14.49
N PRO A 161 -6.63 -8.54 13.56
CA PRO A 161 -6.76 -8.79 12.13
C PRO A 161 -6.07 -10.10 11.75
N GLN A 162 -6.77 -10.97 11.03
CA GLN A 162 -6.25 -12.26 10.56
C GLN A 162 -5.96 -12.22 9.06
N HIS A 163 -6.89 -11.63 8.31
CA HIS A 163 -6.76 -11.50 6.87
C HIS A 163 -7.39 -10.20 6.39
N ILE A 164 -6.73 -9.55 5.44
CA ILE A 164 -7.24 -8.40 4.71
C ILE A 164 -7.08 -8.75 3.24
N SER A 165 -8.19 -8.84 2.52
CA SER A 165 -8.16 -9.21 1.11
C SER A 165 -7.37 -8.19 0.27
N PRO A 166 -6.85 -8.58 -0.89
CA PRO A 166 -6.43 -7.61 -1.90
C PRO A 166 -7.61 -6.66 -2.22
N PRO A 167 -7.37 -5.34 -2.35
CA PRO A 167 -8.42 -4.39 -2.73
C PRO A 167 -8.94 -4.68 -4.14
N GLN A 168 -10.25 -4.86 -4.25
CA GLN A 168 -10.94 -5.08 -5.51
C GLN A 168 -11.50 -3.75 -6.01
N ALA A 169 -11.08 -3.29 -7.18
CA ALA A 169 -11.60 -2.06 -7.75
C ALA A 169 -13.09 -2.23 -8.09
N ILE A 170 -13.92 -1.32 -7.59
CA ILE A 170 -15.38 -1.30 -7.83
C ILE A 170 -15.82 -0.05 -8.61
N GLY A 171 -14.88 0.83 -8.94
CA GLY A 171 -15.08 2.05 -9.70
C GLY A 171 -13.82 2.92 -9.70
N GLU A 172 -13.88 4.06 -10.36
CA GLU A 172 -12.76 5.00 -10.37
C GLU A 172 -12.42 5.47 -8.95
N GLY A 173 -11.18 5.20 -8.52
CA GLY A 173 -10.71 5.56 -7.18
C GLY A 173 -11.50 4.93 -6.04
N ARG A 174 -12.19 3.81 -6.27
CA ARG A 174 -12.94 3.10 -5.22
C ARG A 174 -12.61 1.62 -5.21
N TRP A 175 -12.44 1.09 -4.00
CA TRP A 175 -12.11 -0.31 -3.79
C TRP A 175 -12.94 -0.92 -2.68
N GLN A 176 -13.12 -2.23 -2.79
CA GLN A 176 -13.70 -3.06 -1.76
C GLN A 176 -12.62 -3.96 -1.16
N VAL A 177 -12.64 -4.08 0.17
CA VAL A 177 -11.70 -4.89 0.94
C VAL A 177 -12.47 -5.70 1.96
N ASP A 178 -12.24 -7.00 2.01
CA ASP A 178 -12.81 -7.87 3.04
C ASP A 178 -11.79 -8.04 4.17
N LEU A 179 -12.23 -7.77 5.41
CA LEU A 179 -11.46 -7.86 6.64
C LEU A 179 -12.01 -9.02 7.48
N VAL A 180 -11.19 -10.03 7.69
CA VAL A 180 -11.44 -11.12 8.63
C VAL A 180 -10.62 -10.86 9.88
N ALA A 181 -11.31 -10.69 11.00
CA ALA A 181 -10.68 -10.44 12.29
C ALA A 181 -11.42 -11.12 13.42
N THR A 182 -10.77 -11.16 14.57
CA THR A 182 -11.38 -11.63 15.81
C THR A 182 -11.18 -10.59 16.89
N ARG A 183 -12.26 -10.27 17.61
CA ARG A 183 -12.23 -9.41 18.77
C ARG A 183 -12.30 -10.25 20.04
N VAL A 184 -11.35 -10.07 20.93
CA VAL A 184 -11.37 -10.69 22.26
C VAL A 184 -11.75 -9.61 23.26
N VAL A 185 -12.82 -9.83 24.01
CA VAL A 185 -13.30 -8.92 25.06
C VAL A 185 -12.97 -9.51 26.42
N PHE A 186 -12.26 -8.76 27.24
CA PHE A 186 -11.88 -9.13 28.60
C PHE A 186 -12.75 -8.39 29.60
N GLU A 187 -13.19 -9.10 30.63
CA GLU A 187 -13.95 -8.54 31.75
C GLU A 187 -13.29 -9.00 33.04
N ALA A 188 -13.44 -8.24 34.13
CA ALA A 188 -12.92 -8.64 35.44
C ALA A 188 -13.42 -10.02 35.90
N SER A 189 -14.64 -10.41 35.49
CA SER A 189 -15.26 -11.71 35.76
C SER A 189 -14.73 -12.84 34.85
N ASN A 190 -14.18 -12.51 33.68
CA ASN A 190 -13.68 -13.46 32.69
C ASN A 190 -12.32 -12.99 32.12
N PRO A 191 -11.21 -13.18 32.87
CA PRO A 191 -9.88 -12.76 32.43
C PRO A 191 -9.34 -13.56 31.24
N ALA A 192 -9.92 -14.72 30.92
CA ALA A 192 -9.58 -15.49 29.72
C ALA A 192 -10.12 -14.84 28.43
N GLY A 193 -11.10 -13.94 28.57
CA GLY A 193 -11.73 -13.22 27.49
C GLY A 193 -12.79 -14.04 26.74
N THR A 194 -13.65 -13.31 26.02
CA THR A 194 -14.70 -13.84 25.16
C THR A 194 -14.38 -13.47 23.71
N THR A 195 -14.36 -14.48 22.85
CA THR A 195 -14.00 -14.32 21.44
C THR A 195 -15.24 -14.03 20.59
N LEU A 196 -15.17 -12.97 19.77
CA LEU A 196 -16.19 -12.54 18.84
C LEU A 196 -15.61 -12.44 17.43
N THR A 197 -16.25 -13.06 16.45
CA THR A 197 -15.85 -12.91 15.05
C THR A 197 -16.18 -11.51 14.54
N PHE A 198 -15.26 -10.92 13.80
CA PHE A 198 -15.41 -9.59 13.20
C PHE A 198 -15.04 -9.65 11.72
N ASN A 199 -16.00 -10.04 10.89
CA ASN A 199 -15.82 -10.12 9.44
C ASN A 199 -16.58 -8.99 8.77
N ARG A 200 -15.86 -8.12 8.05
CA ARG A 200 -16.41 -6.89 7.48
C ARG A 200 -15.97 -6.69 6.05
N ARG A 201 -16.92 -6.32 5.21
CA ARG A 201 -16.69 -5.74 3.90
C ARG A 201 -16.59 -4.23 4.03
N ILE A 202 -15.46 -3.68 3.61
CA ILE A 202 -15.13 -2.27 3.76
C ILE A 202 -14.98 -1.66 2.37
N THR A 203 -15.75 -0.60 2.12
CA THR A 203 -15.63 0.20 0.90
C THR A 203 -14.78 1.42 1.18
N VAL A 204 -13.75 1.63 0.37
CA VAL A 204 -12.84 2.76 0.47
C VAL A 204 -12.83 3.57 -0.82
N ARG A 205 -12.56 4.86 -0.69
CA ARG A 205 -12.33 5.78 -1.80
C ARG A 205 -11.00 6.50 -1.68
N ALA A 206 -10.44 6.87 -2.82
CA ALA A 206 -9.37 7.84 -2.93
C ALA A 206 -9.95 9.23 -2.68
N VAL A 207 -9.27 9.99 -1.84
CA VAL A 207 -9.48 11.43 -1.67
C VAL A 207 -8.18 12.15 -2.01
N GLU A 208 -8.30 13.39 -2.46
CA GLU A 208 -7.12 14.21 -2.71
C GLU A 208 -6.34 14.39 -1.38
N PRO A 209 -5.07 13.97 -1.32
CA PRO A 209 -4.26 14.18 -0.12
C PRO A 209 -4.13 15.67 0.16
N MET A 210 -4.05 16.03 1.45
CA MET A 210 -3.80 17.43 1.80
C MET A 210 -2.40 17.82 1.33
N GLY A 211 -2.33 18.72 0.35
CA GLY A 211 -1.07 19.14 -0.27
C GLY A 211 -0.34 20.25 0.48
N GLU A 212 -1.04 20.97 1.35
CA GLU A 212 -0.45 22.04 2.16
C GLU A 212 0.13 21.46 3.46
N PRO A 213 1.34 21.86 3.88
CA PRO A 213 1.91 21.40 5.13
C PRO A 213 1.07 21.85 6.32
N LEU A 214 1.05 21.03 7.36
CA LEU A 214 0.40 21.38 8.62
C LEU A 214 1.00 22.68 9.18
N ILE A 215 0.14 23.64 9.54
CA ILE A 215 0.56 24.91 10.13
C ILE A 215 1.33 24.69 11.45
N PRO A 216 2.41 25.45 11.70
CA PRO A 216 2.98 25.53 13.05
C PRO A 216 1.90 26.10 13.96
N ASP A 217 1.57 25.42 15.06
CA ASP A 217 0.43 25.69 15.97
C ASP A 217 -0.91 25.03 15.61
N ALA A 218 -0.92 24.01 14.75
CA ALA A 218 -2.09 23.18 14.55
C ALA A 218 -2.59 22.55 15.86
N SER A 219 -3.91 22.54 16.05
CA SER A 219 -4.53 21.86 17.19
C SER A 219 -4.28 20.35 17.13
N GLU A 220 -4.39 19.66 18.27
CA GLU A 220 -4.27 18.19 18.33
C GLU A 220 -5.25 17.51 17.33
N TYR A 221 -6.46 18.05 17.22
CA TYR A 221 -7.46 17.63 16.25
C TYR A 221 -6.96 17.75 14.80
N GLN A 222 -6.41 18.92 14.44
CA GLN A 222 -5.89 19.18 13.11
C GLN A 222 -4.70 18.27 12.78
N ALA A 223 -3.81 18.04 13.75
CA ALA A 223 -2.66 17.15 13.59
C ALA A 223 -3.08 15.69 13.37
N VAL A 224 -4.08 15.20 14.12
CA VAL A 224 -4.65 13.86 13.95
C VAL A 224 -5.29 13.71 12.58
N ALA A 225 -6.19 14.63 12.21
CA ALA A 225 -6.87 14.59 10.93
C ALA A 225 -5.88 14.62 9.76
N TYR A 226 -4.85 15.47 9.86
CA TYR A 226 -3.78 15.57 8.87
C TYR A 226 -3.05 14.23 8.69
N ARG A 227 -2.56 13.65 9.78
CA ARG A 227 -1.79 12.40 9.76
C ARG A 227 -2.60 11.22 9.20
N LEU A 228 -3.88 11.14 9.53
CA LEU A 228 -4.72 10.03 9.08
C LEU A 228 -5.13 10.17 7.59
N LEU A 229 -5.39 11.39 7.14
CA LEU A 229 -5.78 11.67 5.75
C LEU A 229 -4.59 11.81 4.79
N GLU A 230 -3.35 11.80 5.28
CA GLU A 230 -2.13 11.83 4.45
C GLU A 230 -2.09 10.69 3.43
N SER A 231 -2.63 9.51 3.78
CA SER A 231 -2.75 8.37 2.87
C SER A 231 -3.67 8.63 1.66
N GLY A 232 -4.49 9.68 1.72
CA GLY A 232 -5.47 10.02 0.68
C GLY A 232 -6.52 8.94 0.49
N VAL A 233 -6.90 8.22 1.55
CA VAL A 233 -7.91 7.17 1.54
C VAL A 233 -8.95 7.47 2.61
N GLN A 234 -10.24 7.25 2.29
CA GLN A 234 -11.33 7.29 3.25
C GLN A 234 -12.22 6.05 3.13
N ILE A 235 -12.83 5.65 4.25
CA ILE A 235 -13.80 4.58 4.34
C ILE A 235 -15.21 5.16 4.15
N GLU A 236 -15.92 4.70 3.13
CA GLU A 236 -17.28 5.14 2.80
C GLU A 236 -18.35 4.28 3.46
N ALA A 237 -18.09 2.97 3.59
CA ALA A 237 -19.07 2.03 4.10
C ALA A 237 -18.42 0.82 4.74
N ILE A 238 -19.10 0.28 5.75
CA ILE A 238 -18.71 -0.93 6.46
C ILE A 238 -19.96 -1.82 6.57
N GLN A 239 -19.86 -3.05 6.09
CA GLN A 239 -20.97 -4.00 6.06
C GLN A 239 -20.52 -5.33 6.69
N PRO A 240 -21.41 -6.08 7.36
CA PRO A 240 -21.12 -7.47 7.70
C PRO A 240 -20.73 -8.25 6.45
N GLU A 241 -19.66 -9.03 6.54
CA GLU A 241 -19.29 -9.96 5.48
C GLU A 241 -20.06 -11.26 5.66
N ASP A 242 -20.76 -11.70 4.61
CA ASP A 242 -21.47 -12.98 4.58
C ASP A 242 -20.46 -14.10 4.30
N VAL A 243 -20.02 -14.80 5.35
CA VAL A 243 -18.92 -15.79 5.31
C VAL A 243 -19.35 -17.12 4.64
N SER A 244 -20.45 -17.14 3.90
CA SER A 244 -21.03 -18.35 3.29
C SER A 244 -20.54 -18.63 1.87
N ARG A 245 -19.29 -18.29 1.53
CA ARG A 245 -18.70 -18.58 0.20
C ARG A 245 -17.37 -19.31 0.31
#